data_AF-A0A9C9YWN4-F1
#
_entry.id   AF-A0A9C9YWN4-F1
#
_cell.length_a   1.000
_cell.length_b   1.000
_cell.length_c   1.000
_cell.angle_alpha   90.00
_cell.angle_beta   90.00
_cell.angle_gamma   90.00
#
_symmetry.space_group_name_H-M   'P 1'
#
loop_
_entity.id
_entity.type
_entity.pdbx_description
1 polymer ?
#
loop_
_entity_poly.entity_id
_entity_poly.type
_entity_poly.pdbx_seq_one_letter_code
_entity_poly.pdbx_strand_id
1 'polypeptide(L)'
;MARLKPKNAIVNAVDQLDRLNQSYPDLATPATIKVVGDMRRLFANPPELTPPIQSRDDHETLRALARSLLSERSLEDALDALRSRGHALAGIEQLIELVGNRDYLASLRREAREFQDNALSLEQIARLWNDLRRPALGDDHWTPRAVSLLLS
;
A
#
# COMPACT_ATOMS: atom_id res chain seq x y z
N MET A 1 -35.47 9.34 -9.26
CA MET A 1 -34.65 9.44 -8.03
C MET A 1 -33.18 9.60 -8.43
N ALA A 2 -32.67 10.83 -8.41
CA ALA A 2 -31.29 11.12 -8.84
C ALA A 2 -30.30 10.80 -7.72
N ARG A 3 -29.36 9.88 -7.96
CA ARG A 3 -28.24 9.59 -7.05
C ARG A 3 -27.30 10.81 -7.07
N LEU A 4 -27.25 11.58 -5.98
CA LEU A 4 -26.22 12.62 -5.82
C LEU A 4 -24.83 11.96 -5.82
N LYS A 5 -23.94 12.44 -6.70
CA LYS A 5 -22.53 12.02 -6.71
C LYS A 5 -21.89 12.41 -5.36
N PRO A 6 -21.09 11.53 -4.73
CA PRO A 6 -20.56 11.73 -3.38
C PRO A 6 -19.70 13.01 -3.23
N LYS A 7 -19.04 13.44 -4.31
CA LYS A 7 -18.24 14.67 -4.34
C LYS A 7 -19.05 15.94 -4.05
N ASN A 8 -20.32 16.00 -4.49
CA ASN A 8 -21.17 17.16 -4.27
C ASN A 8 -21.73 17.22 -2.84
N ALA A 9 -21.92 16.07 -2.20
CA ALA A 9 -22.43 16.01 -0.83
C ALA A 9 -21.41 16.55 0.19
N ILE A 10 -20.12 16.23 0.00
CA ILE A 10 -19.05 16.65 0.89
C ILE A 10 -18.81 18.16 0.78
N VAL A 11 -18.79 18.71 -0.44
CA VAL A 11 -18.66 20.17 -0.65
C VAL A 11 -19.81 20.91 0.02
N ASN A 12 -21.05 20.43 -0.16
CA ASN A 12 -22.22 21.03 0.49
C ASN A 12 -22.14 20.97 2.02
N ALA A 13 -21.63 19.86 2.59
CA ALA A 13 -21.46 19.72 4.04
C ALA A 13 -20.41 20.69 4.59
N VAL A 14 -19.30 20.89 3.87
CA VAL A 14 -18.25 21.86 4.24
C VAL A 14 -18.80 23.29 4.21
N ASP A 15 -19.60 23.64 3.20
CA ASP A 15 -20.23 24.97 3.12
C ASP A 15 -21.28 25.18 4.22
N GLN A 16 -22.04 24.15 4.58
CA GLN A 16 -22.97 24.22 5.72
C GLN A 16 -22.22 24.41 7.04
N LEU A 17 -21.12 23.70 7.25
CA LEU A 17 -20.30 23.83 8.46
C LEU A 17 -19.65 25.22 8.55
N ASP A 18 -19.21 25.80 7.42
CA ASP A 18 -18.67 27.16 7.38
C ASP A 18 -19.73 28.20 7.75
N ARG A 19 -20.95 28.07 7.21
CA ARG A 19 -22.08 28.94 7.58
C ARG A 19 -22.41 28.85 9.07
N LEU A 20 -22.36 27.65 9.64
CA LEU A 20 -22.59 27.45 11.07
C LEU A 20 -21.49 28.10 11.92
N ASN A 21 -20.23 27.95 11.53
CA ASN A 21 -19.11 28.62 12.21
C ASN A 21 -19.24 30.15 12.15
N GLN A 22 -19.73 30.71 11.04
CA GLN A 22 -19.94 32.16 10.88
C GLN A 22 -21.17 32.68 11.62
N SER A 23 -22.25 31.89 11.66
CA SER A 23 -23.51 32.29 12.29
C SER A 23 -23.47 32.13 13.82
N TYR A 24 -22.66 31.19 14.32
CA TYR A 24 -22.52 30.89 15.74
C TYR A 24 -21.04 30.84 16.16
N PRO A 25 -20.35 32.00 16.16
CA PRO A 25 -18.92 32.05 16.46
C PRO A 25 -18.58 31.52 17.86
N ASP A 26 -19.49 31.67 18.83
CA ASP A 26 -19.30 31.19 20.20
C ASP A 26 -19.34 29.66 20.33
N LEU A 27 -19.91 28.97 19.32
CA LEU A 27 -19.98 27.51 19.22
C LEU A 27 -18.94 26.95 18.23
N ALA A 28 -18.26 27.82 17.49
CA ALA A 28 -17.25 27.44 16.52
C ALA A 28 -15.97 27.06 17.25
N THR A 29 -15.70 25.76 17.31
CA THR A 29 -14.45 25.27 17.92
C THR A 29 -13.26 25.49 16.97
N PRO A 30 -12.03 25.63 17.50
CA PRO A 30 -10.82 25.66 16.68
C PRO A 30 -10.71 24.46 15.72
N ALA A 31 -11.24 23.30 16.12
CA ALA A 31 -11.28 22.10 15.30
C ALA A 31 -12.21 22.25 14.08
N THR A 32 -13.42 22.78 14.24
CA THR A 32 -14.35 22.95 13.12
C THR A 32 -13.90 24.01 12.13
N ILE A 33 -13.27 25.09 12.61
CA ILE A 33 -12.68 26.13 11.76
C ILE A 33 -11.51 25.56 10.94
N LYS A 34 -10.63 24.80 11.59
CA LYS A 34 -9.48 24.16 10.94
C LYS A 34 -9.92 23.17 9.86
N VAL A 35 -10.91 22.32 10.15
CA VAL A 35 -11.42 21.32 9.20
C VAL A 35 -11.99 21.98 7.94
N VAL A 36 -12.76 23.06 8.07
CA VAL A 36 -13.28 23.81 6.91
C VAL A 36 -12.13 24.39 6.08
N GLY A 37 -11.12 24.96 6.74
CA GLY A 37 -9.92 25.51 6.07
C GLY A 37 -9.12 24.45 5.31
N ASP A 38 -8.86 23.31 5.95
CA ASP A 38 -8.12 22.19 5.37
C ASP A 38 -8.87 21.59 4.17
N MET A 39 -10.18 21.40 4.28
CA MET A 39 -11.00 20.88 3.18
C MET A 39 -11.09 21.85 2.00
N ARG A 40 -11.19 23.16 2.23
CA ARG A 40 -11.14 24.16 1.15
C ARG A 40 -9.82 24.15 0.40
N ARG A 41 -8.69 24.00 1.12
CA ARG A 41 -7.37 23.84 0.50
C ARG A 41 -7.29 22.56 -0.33
N LEU A 42 -7.83 21.45 0.16
CA LEU A 42 -7.91 20.18 -0.58
C LEU A 42 -8.81 20.28 -1.82
N PHE A 43 -9.86 21.10 -1.83
CA PHE A 43 -10.68 21.30 -3.03
C PHE A 43 -10.05 22.25 -4.04
N ALA A 44 -9.34 23.29 -3.58
CA ALA A 44 -8.66 24.25 -4.44
C ALA A 44 -7.41 23.65 -5.10
N ASN A 45 -6.64 22.88 -4.32
CA ASN A 45 -5.46 22.16 -4.76
C ASN A 45 -5.63 20.68 -4.39
N PRO A 46 -6.44 19.92 -5.16
CA PRO A 46 -6.54 18.50 -4.94
C PRO A 46 -5.15 17.89 -5.08
N PRO A 47 -4.66 17.12 -4.09
CA PRO A 47 -3.47 16.31 -4.30
C PRO A 47 -3.71 15.45 -5.55
N GLU A 48 -2.67 15.17 -6.33
CA GLU A 48 -2.71 14.15 -7.37
C GLU A 48 -3.08 12.81 -6.71
N LEU A 49 -4.38 12.57 -6.65
CA LEU A 49 -4.94 11.32 -6.21
C LEU A 49 -4.65 10.36 -7.35
N THR A 50 -3.72 9.44 -7.12
CA THR A 50 -3.68 8.18 -7.85
C THR A 50 -5.11 7.64 -7.85
N PRO A 51 -5.70 7.35 -9.02
CA PRO A 51 -7.11 6.98 -9.07
C PRO A 51 -7.34 5.78 -8.16
N PRO A 52 -8.38 5.80 -7.30
CA PRO A 52 -8.76 4.62 -6.54
C PRO A 52 -9.01 3.51 -7.55
N ILE A 53 -8.56 2.28 -7.29
CA ILE A 53 -8.82 1.12 -8.14
C ILE A 53 -10.36 1.00 -8.27
N GLN A 54 -10.92 1.33 -9.45
CA GLN A 54 -12.36 1.65 -9.57
C GLN A 54 -13.25 0.42 -9.81
N SER A 55 -12.69 -0.77 -10.02
CA SER A 55 -13.46 -2.00 -10.20
C SER A 55 -12.78 -3.25 -9.60
N ARG A 56 -13.58 -4.26 -9.27
CA ARG A 56 -13.09 -5.60 -8.85
C ARG A 56 -12.21 -6.23 -9.94
N ASP A 57 -12.48 -5.90 -11.20
CA ASP A 57 -11.71 -6.35 -12.36
C ASP A 57 -10.34 -5.67 -12.44
N ASP A 58 -10.23 -4.40 -12.07
CA ASP A 58 -8.94 -3.70 -11.96
C ASP A 58 -8.07 -4.31 -10.86
N HIS A 59 -8.68 -4.73 -9.74
CA HIS A 59 -7.95 -5.35 -8.63
C HIS A 59 -7.44 -6.75 -8.98
N GLU A 60 -8.22 -7.55 -9.71
CA GLU A 60 -7.77 -8.87 -10.17
C GLU A 60 -6.73 -8.74 -11.29
N THR A 61 -6.87 -7.75 -12.17
CA THR A 61 -5.87 -7.43 -13.20
C THR A 61 -4.56 -6.98 -12.56
N LEU A 62 -4.62 -6.12 -11.55
CA LEU A 62 -3.46 -5.68 -10.78
C LEU A 62 -2.81 -6.84 -10.04
N ARG A 63 -3.60 -7.71 -9.41
CA ARG A 63 -3.10 -8.94 -8.76
C ARG A 63 -2.41 -9.86 -9.76
N ALA A 64 -3.00 -10.08 -10.93
CA ALA A 64 -2.41 -10.92 -11.98
C ALA A 64 -1.08 -10.34 -12.47
N LEU A 65 -1.02 -9.02 -12.66
CA LEU A 65 0.21 -8.32 -13.02
C LEU A 65 1.28 -8.46 -11.93
N ALA A 66 0.92 -8.21 -10.67
CA ALA A 66 1.83 -8.32 -9.54
C ALA A 66 2.39 -9.74 -9.40
N ARG A 67 1.56 -10.78 -9.59
CA ARG A 67 2.01 -12.18 -9.62
C ARG A 67 3.00 -12.47 -10.74
N SER A 68 2.72 -11.97 -11.94
CA SER A 68 3.63 -12.12 -13.09
C SER A 68 4.98 -11.46 -12.81
N LEU A 69 4.98 -10.24 -12.27
CA LEU A 69 6.22 -9.56 -11.89
C LEU A 69 6.99 -10.34 -10.82
N LEU A 70 6.29 -10.83 -9.79
CA LEU A 70 6.92 -11.64 -8.73
C LEU A 70 7.42 -13.00 -9.19
N SER A 71 6.95 -13.53 -10.32
CA SER A 71 7.50 -14.78 -10.87
C SER A 71 8.86 -14.58 -11.56
N GLU A 72 9.13 -13.37 -12.05
CA GLU A 72 10.31 -13.06 -12.85
C GLU A 72 11.35 -12.19 -12.12
N ARG A 73 10.94 -11.47 -11.08
CA ARG A 73 11.75 -10.41 -10.47
C ARG A 73 11.70 -10.42 -8.94
N SER A 74 12.65 -9.75 -8.30
CA SER A 74 12.67 -9.52 -6.86
C SER A 74 11.42 -8.75 -6.39
N LEU A 75 11.18 -8.76 -5.07
CA LEU A 75 10.05 -8.03 -4.47
C LEU A 75 10.17 -6.52 -4.73
N GLU A 76 11.38 -5.99 -4.61
CA GLU A 76 11.73 -4.60 -4.84
C GLU A 76 11.50 -4.22 -6.30
N ASP A 77 12.02 -5.01 -7.24
CA ASP A 77 11.81 -4.77 -8.67
C ASP A 77 10.35 -4.85 -9.07
N ALA A 78 9.58 -5.76 -8.48
CA ALA A 78 8.14 -5.87 -8.71
C ALA A 78 7.40 -4.63 -8.18
N LEU A 79 7.74 -4.15 -6.99
CA LEU A 79 7.20 -2.91 -6.44
C LEU A 79 7.52 -1.69 -7.32
N ASP A 80 8.76 -1.56 -7.75
CA ASP A 80 9.19 -0.44 -8.58
C ASP A 80 8.57 -0.49 -9.97
N ALA A 81 8.39 -1.68 -10.55
CA ALA A 81 7.66 -1.87 -11.80
C ALA A 81 6.18 -1.49 -11.68
N LEU A 82 5.53 -1.80 -10.54
CA LEU A 82 4.14 -1.40 -10.28
C LEU A 82 4.02 0.12 -10.10
N ARG A 83 4.94 0.74 -9.35
CA ARG A 83 4.99 2.19 -9.14
C ARG A 83 5.20 2.94 -10.45
N SER A 84 6.11 2.45 -11.30
CA SER A 84 6.39 3.04 -12.61
C SER A 84 5.19 3.01 -13.56
N ARG A 85 4.25 2.08 -13.33
CA ARG A 85 2.99 1.95 -14.08
C ARG A 85 1.84 2.77 -13.47
N GLY A 86 2.12 3.59 -12.46
CA GLY A 86 1.14 4.44 -11.79
C GLY A 86 0.38 3.75 -10.66
N HIS A 87 0.80 2.55 -10.23
CA HIS A 87 0.20 1.87 -9.08
C HIS A 87 0.99 2.21 -7.82
N ALA A 88 0.45 3.10 -6.99
CA ALA A 88 1.06 3.50 -5.73
C ALA A 88 0.81 2.45 -4.64
N LEU A 89 1.64 1.40 -4.60
CA LEU A 89 1.75 0.54 -3.42
C LEU A 89 2.69 1.20 -2.39
N ALA A 90 2.22 1.31 -1.15
CA ALA A 90 2.96 1.92 -0.05
C ALA A 90 4.22 1.11 0.31
N GLY A 91 4.20 -0.21 0.16
CA GLY A 91 5.29 -1.08 0.56
C GLY A 91 5.06 -2.56 0.26
N ILE A 92 5.96 -3.40 0.77
CA ILE A 92 5.94 -4.86 0.60
C ILE A 92 4.68 -5.46 1.23
N GLU A 93 4.19 -4.90 2.33
CA GLU A 93 2.99 -5.37 3.04
C GLU A 93 1.76 -5.30 2.14
N GLN A 94 1.55 -4.18 1.43
CA GLN A 94 0.45 -4.04 0.49
C GLN A 94 0.61 -4.95 -0.73
N LEU A 95 1.84 -5.22 -1.15
CA LEU A 95 2.09 -6.21 -2.21
C LEU A 95 1.72 -7.62 -1.74
N ILE A 96 2.07 -7.99 -0.50
CA ILE A 96 1.70 -9.27 0.10
C ILE A 96 0.17 -9.39 0.23
N GLU A 97 -0.52 -8.34 0.67
CA GLU A 97 -1.99 -8.32 0.72
C GLU A 97 -2.61 -8.50 -0.67
N LEU A 98 -2.00 -7.88 -1.69
CA LEU A 98 -2.45 -7.98 -3.07
C LEU A 98 -2.28 -9.40 -3.64
N VAL A 99 -1.09 -10.00 -3.55
CA VAL A 99 -0.80 -11.31 -4.19
C VAL A 99 -1.13 -12.51 -3.31
N GLY A 100 -1.08 -12.32 -1.99
CA GLY A 100 -1.21 -13.35 -0.96
C GLY A 100 0.12 -13.98 -0.56
N ASN A 101 0.13 -14.56 0.65
CA ASN A 101 1.32 -15.19 1.24
C ASN A 101 1.99 -16.24 0.34
N ARG A 102 1.20 -17.02 -0.41
CA ARG A 102 1.76 -18.09 -1.25
C ARG A 102 2.74 -17.56 -2.30
N ASP A 103 2.36 -16.50 -3.00
CA ASP A 103 3.16 -15.96 -4.09
C ASP A 103 4.33 -15.11 -3.54
N TYR A 104 4.14 -14.45 -2.40
CA TYR A 104 5.22 -13.83 -1.64
C TYR A 104 6.31 -14.85 -1.25
N LEU A 105 5.93 -15.96 -0.61
CA LEU A 105 6.87 -17.00 -0.21
C LEU A 105 7.56 -17.67 -1.40
N ALA A 106 6.83 -17.84 -2.51
CA ALA A 106 7.43 -18.36 -3.75
C ALA A 106 8.53 -17.42 -4.27
N SER A 107 8.31 -16.10 -4.21
CA SER A 107 9.32 -15.11 -4.61
C SER A 107 10.54 -15.14 -3.70
N LEU A 108 10.34 -15.21 -2.37
CA LEU A 108 11.42 -15.33 -1.40
C LEU A 108 12.22 -16.64 -1.56
N ARG A 109 11.52 -17.74 -1.85
CA ARG A 109 12.19 -19.03 -2.10
C ARG A 109 13.10 -18.95 -3.31
N ARG A 110 12.66 -18.32 -4.40
CA ARG A 110 13.50 -18.12 -5.60
C ARG A 110 14.72 -17.27 -5.25
N GLU A 111 14.50 -16.13 -4.59
CA GLU A 111 15.59 -15.23 -4.23
C GLU A 111 16.60 -15.89 -3.25
N ALA A 112 16.12 -16.66 -2.27
CA ALA A 112 17.00 -17.42 -1.39
C ALA A 112 17.85 -18.45 -2.15
N ARG A 113 17.32 -19.07 -3.21
CA ARG A 113 18.12 -19.95 -4.08
C ARG A 113 19.16 -19.16 -4.86
N GLU A 114 18.80 -18.01 -5.40
CA GLU A 114 19.76 -17.10 -6.06
C GLU A 114 20.87 -16.66 -5.09
N PHE A 115 20.55 -16.41 -3.82
CA PHE A 115 21.54 -16.11 -2.80
C PHE A 115 22.42 -17.31 -2.44
N GLN A 116 21.87 -18.52 -2.39
CA GLN A 116 22.65 -19.75 -2.21
C GLN A 116 23.62 -19.99 -3.37
N ASP A 117 23.19 -19.73 -4.60
CA ASP A 117 24.05 -19.82 -5.79
C ASP A 117 25.20 -18.80 -5.73
N ASN A 118 24.97 -17.67 -5.06
CA ASN A 118 25.99 -16.65 -4.74
C ASN A 118 26.75 -16.92 -3.42
N ALA A 119 26.67 -18.14 -2.89
CA ALA A 119 27.36 -18.60 -1.68
C ALA A 119 27.01 -17.86 -0.38
N LEU A 120 25.82 -17.24 -0.27
CA LEU A 120 25.32 -16.74 1.00
C LEU A 120 24.82 -17.91 1.86
N SER A 121 25.25 -17.94 3.12
CA SER A 121 24.72 -18.85 4.13
C SER A 121 23.29 -18.48 4.53
N LEU A 122 22.54 -19.44 5.10
CA LEU A 122 21.17 -19.21 5.60
C LEU A 122 21.11 -18.11 6.68
N GLU A 123 22.17 -17.97 7.48
CA GLU A 123 22.32 -16.89 8.46
C GLU A 123 22.44 -15.52 7.80
N GLN A 124 23.23 -15.43 6.73
CA GLN A 124 23.38 -14.19 5.96
C GLN A 124 22.08 -13.81 5.25
N ILE A 125 21.37 -14.79 4.67
CA ILE A 125 20.06 -14.56 4.02
C ILE A 125 19.05 -14.06 5.05
N ALA A 126 18.93 -14.72 6.21
CA ALA A 126 18.04 -14.29 7.28
C ALA A 126 18.34 -12.86 7.75
N ARG A 127 19.63 -12.54 7.95
CA ARG A 127 20.07 -11.20 8.33
C ARG A 127 19.73 -10.15 7.28
N LEU A 128 20.01 -10.44 6.00
CA LEU A 128 19.68 -9.56 4.89
C LEU A 128 18.18 -9.26 4.84
N TRP A 129 17.33 -10.28 4.94
CA TRP A 129 15.88 -10.09 4.94
C TRP A 129 15.37 -9.31 6.16
N ASN A 130 15.99 -9.49 7.33
CA ASN A 130 15.68 -8.67 8.51
C ASN A 130 16.12 -7.21 8.33
N ASP A 131 17.29 -6.95 7.75
CA ASP A 131 17.79 -5.60 7.46
C ASP A 131 16.87 -4.89 6.45
N LEU A 132 16.35 -5.64 5.47
CA LEU A 132 15.34 -5.19 4.51
C LEU A 132 13.92 -5.14 5.10
N ARG A 133 13.75 -5.48 6.39
CA ARG A 133 12.47 -5.50 7.12
C ARG A 133 11.39 -6.35 6.43
N ARG A 134 11.78 -7.48 5.84
CA ARG A 134 10.85 -8.38 5.18
C ARG A 134 10.02 -9.15 6.22
N PRO A 135 8.69 -9.18 6.10
CA PRO A 135 7.83 -9.93 7.03
C PRO A 135 8.20 -11.42 7.09
N ALA A 136 8.43 -11.95 8.29
CA ALA A 136 8.73 -13.36 8.50
C ALA A 136 7.46 -14.22 8.62
N LEU A 137 7.62 -15.53 8.49
CA LEU A 137 6.53 -16.49 8.60
C LEU A 137 6.13 -16.72 10.05
N GLY A 138 5.14 -15.96 10.54
CA GLY A 138 4.54 -16.20 11.86
C GLY A 138 5.43 -15.84 13.06
N ASP A 139 6.62 -15.30 12.80
CA ASP A 139 7.58 -14.79 13.77
C ASP A 139 7.90 -13.31 13.48
N ASP A 140 8.50 -12.63 14.45
CA ASP A 140 8.91 -11.22 14.31
C ASP A 140 10.14 -11.02 13.41
N HIS A 141 10.92 -12.08 13.14
CA HIS A 141 12.17 -12.00 12.37
C HIS A 141 12.52 -13.31 11.66
N TRP A 142 13.25 -13.21 10.54
CA TRP A 142 13.80 -14.36 9.83
C TRP A 142 14.92 -15.00 10.64
N THR A 143 14.83 -16.32 10.80
CA THR A 143 15.88 -17.17 11.38
C THR A 143 16.46 -18.10 10.31
N PRO A 144 17.70 -18.61 10.47
CA PRO A 144 18.28 -19.56 9.53
C PRO A 144 17.41 -20.81 9.34
N ARG A 145 16.73 -21.22 10.43
CA ARG A 145 15.76 -22.32 10.41
C ARG A 145 14.53 -21.99 9.57
N ALA A 146 13.97 -20.78 9.70
CA ALA A 146 12.84 -20.34 8.88
C ALA A 146 13.22 -20.27 7.39
N VAL A 147 14.42 -19.78 7.06
CA VAL A 147 14.93 -19.79 5.68
C VAL A 147 15.10 -21.23 5.17
N SER A 148 15.63 -22.13 5.99
CA SER A 148 15.73 -23.56 5.64
C SER A 148 14.37 -24.20 5.37
N LEU A 149 13.35 -23.91 6.19
CA LEU A 149 11.98 -24.41 6.01
C LEU A 149 11.31 -23.82 4.77
N LEU A 150 11.68 -22.61 4.38
CA LEU A 150 11.20 -22.02 3.13
C LEU A 150 11.78 -22.75 1.92
N LEU A 151 13.05 -23.17 1.99
CA LEU A 151 13.79 -23.80 0.90
C LEU A 151 13.50 -25.30 0.73
N SER A 152 13.04 -25.99 1.79
CA SER A 152 12.56 -27.38 1.73
C SER A 152 11.32 -27.52 0.85
#